data_AF-A0A1E3Q3H9-F1
#
_entry.id   AF-A0A1E3Q3H9-F1
#
_cell.length_a   1.000
_cell.length_b   1.000
_cell.length_c   1.000
_cell.angle_alpha   90.00
_cell.angle_beta   90.00
_cell.angle_gamma   90.00
#
_symmetry.space_group_name_H-M   'P 1'
#
loop_
_entity.id
_entity.type
_entity.pdbx_description
1 polymer ?
#
loop_
_entity_poly.entity_id
_entity_poly.type
_entity_poly.pdbx_seq_one_letter_code
_entity_poly.pdbx_strand_id
1 'polypeptide(L)'
;PLPDPAERPSDMIDTFAHFKSREICKISALEIHRPFEPLCKTKDSVLHAMSGGGRIGFDAPYMPRGCDMRWYDRSEICEIVSRFDRILFIGDSMMRHVVGALHILLREDLGYGAVTAWNFRQDELDVCFCQGQFDTLKCGVQGIFNSDDVAKFDPNSLMCDPHNMNVQNHVISTYPPTTAELANLGDVFARASTDRPIALVYGHGHHNDLDIQATSGWLTSIQRTISERMSKGVRRAQLFVTPGSSGPSMYDLDVLRHGHKALSLFETGMADVCRGKDIDVLGTYNATMQTTIHDGKHSDIRGNLLKVMMVLNWL
;
A
#
# COMPACT_ATOMS: atom_id res chain seq x y z
N PRO A 1 22.51 11.26 -22.27
CA PRO A 1 22.61 10.10 -21.36
C PRO A 1 23.04 10.59 -19.98
N LEU A 2 22.14 10.50 -18.99
CA LEU A 2 22.58 10.59 -17.59
C LEU A 2 23.50 9.39 -17.33
N PRO A 3 24.58 9.54 -16.54
CA PRO A 3 25.38 8.39 -16.12
C PRO A 3 24.48 7.38 -15.42
N ASP A 4 24.73 6.08 -15.64
CA ASP A 4 24.05 5.04 -14.86
C ASP A 4 24.28 5.33 -13.38
N PRO A 5 23.21 5.38 -12.56
CA PRO A 5 23.35 5.68 -11.15
C PRO A 5 24.22 4.59 -10.52
N ALA A 6 25.17 5.00 -9.68
CA ALA A 6 26.03 4.05 -8.98
C ALA A 6 25.17 3.22 -8.02
N GLU A 7 25.25 1.89 -8.14
CA GLU A 7 24.62 0.97 -7.20
C GLU A 7 25.09 1.24 -5.76
N ARG A 8 24.28 0.87 -4.77
CA ARG A 8 24.63 0.95 -3.34
C ARG A 8 25.00 -0.44 -2.82
N PRO A 9 26.28 -0.87 -2.84
CA PRO A 9 26.65 -2.26 -2.56
C PRO A 9 26.27 -2.71 -1.14
N SER A 10 26.23 -1.78 -0.17
CA SER A 10 25.80 -2.06 1.20
C SER A 10 24.33 -2.50 1.29
N ASP A 11 23.52 -2.08 0.32
CA ASP A 11 22.06 -2.27 0.31
C ASP A 11 21.66 -3.33 -0.74
N MET A 12 22.63 -3.89 -1.48
CA MET A 12 22.44 -5.01 -2.44
C MET A 12 22.30 -6.36 -1.72
N ILE A 13 21.50 -6.39 -0.65
CA ILE A 13 21.18 -7.58 0.13
C ILE A 13 19.72 -7.93 -0.13
N ASP A 14 19.43 -9.20 -0.47
CA ASP A 14 18.05 -9.66 -0.56
C ASP A 14 17.43 -9.74 0.83
N THR A 15 16.70 -8.70 1.24
CA THR A 15 16.04 -8.65 2.55
C THR A 15 14.97 -9.73 2.73
N PHE A 16 14.59 -10.44 1.66
CA PHE A 16 13.65 -11.55 1.72
C PHE A 16 14.33 -12.92 1.87
N ALA A 17 15.67 -12.98 1.93
CA ALA A 17 16.41 -14.24 1.97
C ALA A 17 15.98 -15.16 3.14
N HIS A 18 15.57 -14.58 4.28
CA HIS A 18 15.12 -15.32 5.46
C HIS A 18 13.60 -15.42 5.59
N PHE A 19 12.83 -14.87 4.65
CA PHE A 19 11.37 -14.91 4.72
C PHE A 19 10.88 -16.35 4.56
N LYS A 20 9.82 -16.71 5.30
CA LYS A 20 9.12 -17.98 5.12
C LYS A 20 8.65 -18.09 3.68
N SER A 21 8.72 -19.32 3.15
CA SER A 21 8.28 -19.66 1.79
C SER A 21 9.06 -18.98 0.66
N ARG A 22 10.17 -18.27 0.95
CA ARG A 22 11.03 -17.60 -0.05
C ARG A 22 11.50 -18.53 -1.18
N GLU A 23 11.90 -19.75 -0.85
CA GLU A 23 12.36 -20.76 -1.81
C GLU A 23 11.25 -21.25 -2.75
N ILE A 24 10.00 -21.25 -2.28
CA ILE A 24 8.84 -21.74 -3.04
C ILE A 24 8.22 -20.60 -3.86
N CYS A 25 8.00 -19.44 -3.24
CA CYS A 25 7.42 -18.28 -3.91
C CYS A 25 8.38 -17.61 -4.89
N LYS A 26 9.71 -17.77 -4.71
CA LYS A 26 10.76 -17.26 -5.61
C LYS A 26 10.66 -15.74 -5.87
N ILE A 27 10.51 -14.96 -4.82
CA ILE A 27 10.44 -13.49 -4.88
C ILE A 27 11.64 -12.91 -4.15
N SER A 28 12.52 -12.20 -4.86
CA SER A 28 13.62 -11.44 -4.27
C SER A 28 13.26 -9.97 -4.09
N ALA A 29 13.74 -9.34 -3.00
CA ALA A 29 13.65 -7.89 -2.86
C ALA A 29 14.39 -7.16 -4.01
N LEU A 30 15.54 -7.69 -4.43
CA LEU A 30 16.39 -7.11 -5.50
C LEU A 30 15.78 -7.24 -6.90
N GLU A 31 14.78 -8.11 -7.06
CA GLU A 31 13.97 -8.21 -8.28
C GLU A 31 12.86 -7.15 -8.31
N ILE A 32 12.44 -6.66 -7.14
CA ILE A 32 11.40 -5.63 -7.03
C ILE A 32 12.00 -4.24 -7.13
N HIS A 33 13.16 -4.01 -6.51
CA HIS A 33 13.83 -2.72 -6.49
C HIS A 33 15.35 -2.91 -6.40
N ARG A 34 16.10 -2.15 -7.21
CA ARG A 34 17.57 -2.12 -7.16
C ARG A 34 18.05 -0.80 -6.56
N PRO A 35 18.75 -0.83 -5.41
CA PRO A 35 19.18 0.37 -4.71
C PRO A 35 20.33 1.09 -5.42
N PHE A 36 20.27 2.42 -5.45
CA PHE A 36 21.27 3.29 -6.09
C PHE A 36 21.47 4.62 -5.34
N GLU A 37 22.57 5.34 -5.59
CA GLU A 37 22.79 6.68 -5.02
C GLU A 37 22.38 7.81 -6.00
N PRO A 38 21.93 8.98 -5.50
CA PRO A 38 21.80 9.34 -4.08
C PRO A 38 20.44 8.93 -3.48
N LEU A 39 20.37 8.65 -2.18
CA LEU A 39 19.08 8.62 -1.46
C LEU A 39 18.39 10.00 -1.47
N CYS A 40 17.06 10.01 -1.57
CA CYS A 40 16.25 11.21 -1.44
C CYS A 40 16.38 11.83 -0.04
N LYS A 41 16.50 13.16 0.04
CA LYS A 41 16.81 13.89 1.29
C LYS A 41 15.61 14.51 1.99
N THR A 42 14.52 14.71 1.25
CA THR A 42 13.30 15.36 1.75
C THR A 42 12.08 14.53 1.39
N LYS A 43 11.00 14.67 2.18
CA LYS A 43 9.70 14.05 1.92
C LYS A 43 9.20 14.35 0.50
N ASP A 44 9.29 15.60 0.07
CA ASP A 44 8.86 16.01 -1.28
C ASP A 44 9.70 15.33 -2.37
N SER A 45 11.02 15.23 -2.16
CA SER A 45 11.91 14.56 -3.12
C SER A 45 11.63 13.06 -3.22
N VAL A 46 11.34 12.38 -2.09
CA VAL A 46 11.04 10.94 -2.11
C VAL A 46 9.68 10.68 -2.77
N LEU A 47 8.65 11.47 -2.47
CA LEU A 47 7.33 11.34 -3.13
C LEU A 47 7.43 11.62 -4.63
N HIS A 48 8.18 12.64 -5.04
CA HIS A 48 8.40 12.94 -6.45
C HIS A 48 9.16 11.81 -7.16
N ALA A 49 10.24 11.30 -6.56
CA ALA A 49 11.03 10.22 -7.12
C ALA A 49 10.24 8.92 -7.25
N MET A 50 9.51 8.54 -6.20
CA MET A 50 8.65 7.34 -6.17
C MET A 50 7.47 7.44 -7.15
N SER A 51 6.87 8.62 -7.30
CA SER A 51 5.74 8.79 -8.25
C SER A 51 6.20 8.87 -9.71
N GLY A 52 7.40 9.42 -9.93
CA GLY A 52 7.96 9.65 -11.27
C GLY A 52 8.90 8.56 -11.80
N GLY A 53 9.27 7.58 -10.96
CA GLY A 53 10.13 6.46 -11.33
C GLY A 53 9.45 5.45 -12.23
N GLY A 54 10.15 4.37 -12.58
CA GLY A 54 9.61 3.35 -13.48
C GLY A 54 10.51 2.13 -13.62
N ARG A 55 10.38 1.44 -14.75
CA ARG A 55 11.14 0.24 -15.11
C ARG A 55 11.66 0.35 -16.53
N ILE A 56 12.72 -0.39 -16.80
CA ILE A 56 13.22 -0.62 -18.16
C ILE A 56 13.13 -2.12 -18.42
N GLY A 57 11.99 -2.56 -18.94
CA GLY A 57 11.68 -3.97 -19.17
C GLY A 57 10.46 -4.44 -18.37
N PHE A 58 9.77 -5.45 -18.90
CA PHE A 58 8.62 -6.05 -18.23
C PHE A 58 9.05 -6.82 -17.00
N ASP A 59 8.42 -6.54 -15.85
CA ASP A 59 8.77 -7.08 -14.52
C ASP A 59 10.24 -6.85 -14.10
N ALA A 60 10.92 -5.87 -14.70
CA ALA A 60 12.24 -5.45 -14.23
C ALA A 60 12.13 -4.77 -12.85
N PRO A 61 13.23 -4.66 -12.09
CA PRO A 61 13.24 -3.92 -10.83
C PRO A 61 12.83 -2.46 -11.03
N TYR A 62 12.01 -1.94 -10.12
CA TYR A 62 11.62 -0.55 -10.07
C TYR A 62 12.79 0.35 -9.69
N MET A 63 12.89 1.49 -10.37
CA MET A 63 13.85 2.54 -10.09
C MET A 63 13.11 3.88 -9.90
N PRO A 64 13.15 4.46 -8.68
CA PRO A 64 12.74 5.84 -8.45
C PRO A 64 13.42 6.84 -9.41
N ARG A 65 12.78 7.99 -9.63
CA ARG A 65 13.33 9.03 -10.52
C ARG A 65 14.28 9.96 -9.78
N GLY A 66 15.55 9.96 -10.20
CA GLY A 66 16.54 10.99 -9.87
C GLY A 66 17.25 10.80 -8.53
N CYS A 67 16.55 10.39 -7.48
CA CYS A 67 17.11 9.92 -6.22
C CYS A 67 16.39 8.66 -5.78
N ASP A 68 17.06 7.84 -4.98
CA ASP A 68 16.57 6.54 -4.55
C ASP A 68 15.71 6.62 -3.29
N MET A 69 14.82 5.64 -3.12
CA MET A 69 14.10 5.37 -1.89
C MET A 69 14.85 4.29 -1.11
N ARG A 70 14.57 4.16 0.20
CA ARG A 70 15.20 3.09 0.98
C ARG A 70 14.35 1.83 0.92
N TRP A 71 14.99 0.68 0.72
CA TRP A 71 14.34 -0.61 0.91
C TRP A 71 14.61 -1.09 2.33
N TYR A 72 13.60 -1.01 3.18
CA TYR A 72 13.76 -1.26 4.61
C TYR A 72 13.83 -2.74 4.96
N ASP A 73 14.69 -3.09 5.91
CA ASP A 73 14.66 -4.39 6.57
C ASP A 73 13.59 -4.43 7.69
N ARG A 74 13.41 -5.61 8.30
CA ARG A 74 12.45 -5.80 9.39
C ARG A 74 12.64 -4.82 10.54
N SER A 75 13.88 -4.61 10.99
CA SER A 75 14.15 -3.79 12.16
C SER A 75 13.75 -2.34 11.92
N GLU A 76 14.06 -1.84 10.73
CA GLU A 76 13.67 -0.50 10.28
C GLU A 76 12.15 -0.37 10.11
N ILE A 77 11.49 -1.39 9.55
CA ILE A 77 10.02 -1.43 9.42
C ILE A 77 9.37 -1.37 10.80
N CYS A 78 9.82 -2.18 11.76
CA CYS A 78 9.29 -2.19 13.12
C CYS A 78 9.50 -0.83 13.81
N GLU A 79 10.65 -0.19 13.60
CA GLU A 79 10.91 1.15 14.10
C GLU A 79 9.90 2.16 13.51
N ILE A 80 9.73 2.17 12.19
CA ILE A 80 8.81 3.08 11.49
C ILE A 80 7.38 2.93 12.02
N VAL A 81 6.84 1.71 12.05
CA VAL A 81 5.45 1.50 12.48
C VAL A 81 5.23 1.85 13.95
N SER A 82 6.26 1.70 14.80
CA SER A 82 6.17 2.03 16.23
C SER A 82 6.09 3.53 16.54
N ARG A 83 6.48 4.39 15.59
CA ARG A 83 6.41 5.85 15.73
C ARG A 83 4.99 6.38 15.80
N PHE A 84 4.01 5.62 15.30
CA PHE A 84 2.62 6.03 15.19
C PHE A 84 1.76 5.38 16.29
N ASP A 85 0.73 6.10 16.74
CA ASP A 85 -0.33 5.50 17.56
C ASP A 85 -1.03 4.39 16.79
N ARG A 86 -1.30 4.68 15.52
CA ARG A 86 -1.92 3.81 14.55
C ARG A 86 -1.71 4.30 13.12
N ILE A 87 -1.68 3.36 12.20
CA ILE A 87 -1.62 3.59 10.75
C ILE A 87 -2.91 3.04 10.16
N LEU A 88 -3.75 3.93 9.62
CA LEU A 88 -5.03 3.56 9.03
C LEU A 88 -4.95 3.68 7.52
N PHE A 89 -5.19 2.56 6.86
CA PHE A 89 -5.41 2.49 5.43
C PHE A 89 -6.93 2.56 5.20
N ILE A 90 -7.39 3.55 4.42
CA ILE A 90 -8.81 3.80 4.18
C ILE A 90 -9.04 3.85 2.69
N GLY A 91 -9.89 2.97 2.15
CA GLY A 91 -9.97 2.89 0.70
C GLY A 91 -10.74 1.73 0.13
N ASP A 92 -10.42 1.41 -1.11
CA ASP A 92 -11.02 0.30 -1.86
C ASP A 92 -10.16 -0.98 -1.82
N SER A 93 -10.42 -1.92 -2.72
CA SER A 93 -9.69 -3.21 -2.80
C SER A 93 -8.19 -3.05 -3.00
N MET A 94 -7.72 -1.95 -3.60
CA MET A 94 -6.29 -1.71 -3.79
C MET A 94 -5.59 -1.51 -2.44
N MET A 95 -6.20 -0.75 -1.53
CA MET A 95 -5.63 -0.52 -0.20
C MET A 95 -5.59 -1.78 0.65
N ARG A 96 -6.56 -2.69 0.47
CA ARG A 96 -6.50 -4.03 1.09
C ARG A 96 -5.25 -4.80 0.66
N HIS A 97 -4.86 -4.73 -0.62
CA HIS A 97 -3.65 -5.40 -1.09
C HIS A 97 -2.37 -4.74 -0.55
N VAL A 98 -2.34 -3.40 -0.43
CA VAL A 98 -1.21 -2.70 0.23
C VAL A 98 -1.07 -3.13 1.69
N VAL A 99 -2.19 -3.24 2.42
CA VAL A 99 -2.18 -3.74 3.82
C VAL A 99 -1.76 -5.20 3.89
N GLY A 100 -2.22 -6.05 2.97
CA GLY A 100 -1.77 -7.44 2.89
C GLY A 100 -0.26 -7.54 2.68
N ALA A 101 0.30 -6.73 1.76
CA ALA A 101 1.73 -6.67 1.53
C ALA A 101 2.51 -6.13 2.75
N LEU A 102 1.95 -5.18 3.51
CA LEU A 102 2.53 -4.76 4.78
C LEU A 102 2.62 -5.93 5.77
N HIS A 103 1.57 -6.75 5.86
CA HIS A 103 1.58 -7.90 6.76
C HIS A 103 2.54 -9.01 6.30
N ILE A 104 2.80 -9.16 4.99
CA ILE A 104 3.90 -10.00 4.50
C ILE A 104 5.24 -9.56 5.08
N LEU A 105 5.52 -8.25 5.07
CA LEU A 105 6.75 -7.69 5.62
C LEU A 105 6.81 -7.84 7.15
N LEU A 106 5.72 -7.53 7.86
CA LEU A 106 5.64 -7.61 9.32
C LEU A 106 5.71 -9.04 9.85
N ARG A 107 5.35 -10.03 9.03
CA ARG A 107 5.37 -11.45 9.40
C ARG A 107 6.53 -12.24 8.80
N GLU A 108 7.32 -11.59 7.94
CA GLU A 108 8.39 -12.21 7.15
C GLU A 108 7.91 -13.50 6.44
N ASP A 109 6.73 -13.45 5.82
CA ASP A 109 6.08 -14.62 5.21
C ASP A 109 5.51 -14.31 3.82
N LEU A 110 6.22 -14.73 2.78
CA LEU A 110 5.78 -14.56 1.38
C LEU A 110 4.63 -15.49 1.00
N GLY A 111 4.41 -16.57 1.74
CA GLY A 111 3.46 -17.62 1.43
C GLY A 111 2.03 -17.30 1.88
N TYR A 112 1.88 -16.87 3.14
CA TYR A 112 0.58 -16.59 3.76
C TYR A 112 0.53 -15.29 4.55
N GLY A 113 1.57 -14.45 4.47
CA GLY A 113 1.71 -13.24 5.26
C GLY A 113 0.58 -12.22 5.09
N ALA A 114 -0.12 -12.20 3.95
CA ALA A 114 -1.21 -11.26 3.66
C ALA A 114 -2.61 -11.75 4.06
N VAL A 115 -2.74 -13.02 4.45
CA VAL A 115 -4.02 -13.69 4.65
C VAL A 115 -4.13 -14.34 6.03
N THR A 116 -5.37 -14.55 6.48
CA THR A 116 -5.70 -15.21 7.74
C THR A 116 -5.66 -16.73 7.57
N ALA A 117 -4.49 -17.29 7.25
CA ALA A 117 -4.36 -18.71 6.91
C ALA A 117 -4.79 -19.67 8.03
N TRP A 118 -4.84 -19.20 9.29
CA TRP A 118 -5.43 -19.94 10.40
C TRP A 118 -6.94 -20.22 10.26
N ASN A 119 -7.63 -19.52 9.36
CA ASN A 119 -9.04 -19.75 9.02
C ASN A 119 -9.23 -20.63 7.76
N PHE A 120 -8.16 -20.97 7.05
CA PHE A 120 -8.25 -21.68 5.78
C PHE A 120 -8.51 -23.17 5.95
N ARG A 121 -9.32 -23.70 5.02
CA ARG A 121 -9.38 -25.13 4.72
C ARG A 121 -8.15 -25.54 3.90
N GLN A 122 -7.91 -26.85 3.78
CA GLN A 122 -6.78 -27.37 3.03
C GLN A 122 -6.78 -26.92 1.56
N ASP A 123 -7.94 -26.89 0.91
CA ASP A 123 -8.07 -26.42 -0.47
C ASP A 123 -7.77 -24.91 -0.61
N GLU A 124 -8.10 -24.12 0.41
CA GLU A 124 -7.80 -22.70 0.44
C GLU A 124 -6.32 -22.44 0.70
N LEU A 125 -5.66 -23.24 1.55
CA LEU A 125 -4.20 -23.18 1.74
C LEU A 125 -3.49 -23.34 0.40
N ASP A 126 -3.87 -24.33 -0.40
CA ASP A 126 -3.20 -24.60 -1.67
C ASP A 126 -3.39 -23.49 -2.71
N VAL A 127 -4.61 -22.92 -2.79
CA VAL A 127 -4.96 -21.91 -3.82
C VAL A 127 -4.56 -20.48 -3.40
N CYS A 128 -4.54 -20.18 -2.10
CA CYS A 128 -4.22 -18.86 -1.56
C CYS A 128 -2.72 -18.68 -1.27
N PHE A 129 -1.85 -19.60 -1.66
CA PHE A 129 -0.42 -19.52 -1.36
C PHE A 129 0.37 -18.61 -2.32
N CYS A 130 1.40 -17.92 -1.81
CA CYS A 130 2.25 -17.01 -2.56
C CYS A 130 1.43 -15.92 -3.30
N GLN A 131 1.46 -15.93 -4.63
CA GLN A 131 0.72 -14.99 -5.48
C GLN A 131 -0.80 -15.15 -5.34
N GLY A 132 -1.29 -16.35 -5.00
CA GLY A 132 -2.70 -16.64 -4.82
C GLY A 132 -3.40 -15.78 -3.76
N GLN A 133 -2.63 -15.23 -2.80
CA GLN A 133 -3.11 -14.29 -1.79
C GLN A 133 -3.74 -13.02 -2.40
N PHE A 134 -3.30 -12.62 -3.60
CA PHE A 134 -3.71 -11.38 -4.26
C PHE A 134 -4.62 -11.61 -5.46
N ASP A 135 -4.40 -12.71 -6.20
CA ASP A 135 -5.11 -12.94 -7.48
C ASP A 135 -6.38 -13.76 -7.35
N THR A 136 -6.55 -14.47 -6.23
CA THR A 136 -7.70 -15.32 -6.03
C THR A 136 -8.76 -14.58 -5.23
N LEU A 137 -9.92 -14.35 -5.86
CA LEU A 137 -11.05 -13.64 -5.25
C LEU A 137 -11.46 -14.20 -3.88
N LYS A 138 -11.48 -15.54 -3.73
CA LYS A 138 -11.82 -16.20 -2.45
C LYS A 138 -10.83 -15.86 -1.34
N CYS A 139 -9.55 -15.70 -1.67
CA CYS A 139 -8.50 -15.38 -0.71
C CYS A 139 -8.61 -13.91 -0.25
N GLY A 140 -9.09 -13.02 -1.11
CA GLY A 140 -9.32 -11.61 -0.76
C GLY A 140 -10.33 -11.39 0.37
N VAL A 141 -11.27 -12.32 0.58
CA VAL A 141 -12.24 -12.28 1.70
C VAL A 141 -11.56 -12.57 3.04
N GLN A 142 -10.47 -13.34 3.01
CA GLN A 142 -9.68 -13.76 4.17
C GLN A 142 -8.34 -13.00 4.24
N GLY A 143 -8.29 -11.80 3.64
CA GLY A 143 -7.15 -10.90 3.78
C GLY A 143 -7.04 -10.38 5.21
N ILE A 144 -5.82 -10.06 5.64
CA ILE A 144 -5.63 -9.42 6.94
C ILE A 144 -6.07 -7.95 6.87
N PHE A 145 -6.98 -7.58 7.78
CA PHE A 145 -7.47 -6.21 7.90
C PHE A 145 -6.80 -5.43 9.02
N ASN A 146 -6.34 -6.08 10.08
CA ASN A 146 -5.72 -5.38 11.20
C ASN A 146 -4.67 -6.24 11.91
N SER A 147 -3.69 -5.57 12.51
CA SER A 147 -2.60 -6.23 13.26
C SER A 147 -3.09 -6.91 14.55
N ASP A 148 -4.18 -6.40 15.15
CA ASP A 148 -4.74 -6.93 16.39
C ASP A 148 -5.27 -8.37 16.21
N ASP A 149 -5.88 -8.68 15.07
CA ASP A 149 -6.34 -10.02 14.72
C ASP A 149 -5.17 -10.98 14.58
N VAL A 150 -4.06 -10.55 13.97
CA VAL A 150 -2.84 -11.37 13.88
C VAL A 150 -2.27 -11.62 15.27
N ALA A 151 -2.17 -10.59 16.11
CA ALA A 151 -1.69 -10.73 17.49
C ALA A 151 -2.57 -11.66 18.33
N LYS A 152 -3.87 -11.73 18.03
CA LYS A 152 -4.81 -12.59 18.74
C LYS A 152 -4.78 -14.05 18.26
N PHE A 153 -4.74 -14.27 16.96
CA PHE A 153 -4.95 -15.61 16.37
C PHE A 153 -3.66 -16.28 15.89
N ASP A 154 -2.61 -15.50 15.60
CA ASP A 154 -1.30 -15.99 15.16
C ASP A 154 -0.14 -15.14 15.76
N PRO A 155 -0.06 -15.03 17.10
CA PRO A 155 0.83 -14.10 17.81
C PRO A 155 2.31 -14.28 17.47
N ASN A 156 2.73 -15.51 17.17
CA ASN A 156 4.13 -15.85 16.89
C ASN A 156 4.55 -15.51 15.45
N SER A 157 3.61 -15.08 14.61
CA SER A 157 3.92 -14.69 13.23
C SER A 157 4.34 -13.24 13.10
N LEU A 158 4.00 -12.36 14.03
CA LEU A 158 4.43 -10.96 13.99
C LEU A 158 5.88 -10.83 14.46
N MET A 159 6.68 -10.11 13.70
CA MET A 159 8.08 -9.86 14.03
C MET A 159 8.29 -8.58 14.83
N CYS A 160 7.36 -7.63 14.74
CA CYS A 160 7.33 -6.43 15.57
C CYS A 160 6.54 -6.69 16.87
N ASP A 161 6.85 -5.95 17.93
CA ASP A 161 6.08 -6.00 19.18
C ASP A 161 4.62 -5.56 18.93
N PRO A 162 3.62 -6.44 19.12
CA PRO A 162 2.22 -6.11 18.89
C PRO A 162 1.69 -4.97 19.77
N HIS A 163 2.31 -4.71 20.93
CA HIS A 163 1.89 -3.61 21.81
C HIS A 163 2.29 -2.23 21.26
N ASN A 164 3.28 -2.18 20.38
CA ASN A 164 3.84 -0.93 19.85
C ASN A 164 3.37 -0.64 18.42
N MET A 165 2.58 -1.53 17.81
CA MET A 165 2.12 -1.41 16.43
C MET A 165 0.60 -1.55 16.34
N ASN A 166 -0.03 -0.66 15.56
CA ASN A 166 -1.45 -0.75 15.26
C ASN A 166 -1.71 -0.38 13.80
N VAL A 167 -1.89 -1.38 12.95
CA VAL A 167 -2.20 -1.22 11.52
C VAL A 167 -3.64 -1.64 11.30
N GLN A 168 -4.42 -0.80 10.62
CA GLN A 168 -5.83 -1.07 10.35
C GLN A 168 -6.20 -0.74 8.90
N ASN A 169 -7.06 -1.57 8.32
CA ASN A 169 -7.68 -1.36 7.03
C ASN A 169 -9.18 -1.09 7.20
N HIS A 170 -9.65 0.01 6.62
CA HIS A 170 -11.06 0.41 6.61
C HIS A 170 -11.52 0.51 5.16
N VAL A 171 -12.26 -0.51 4.71
CA VAL A 171 -12.76 -0.55 3.33
C VAL A 171 -14.01 0.32 3.23
N ILE A 172 -13.90 1.40 2.47
CA ILE A 172 -15.00 2.30 2.11
C ILE A 172 -14.85 2.54 0.61
N SER A 173 -15.42 1.64 -0.19
CA SER A 173 -15.08 1.54 -1.60
C SER A 173 -15.91 2.41 -2.54
N THR A 174 -17.04 2.98 -2.11
CA THR A 174 -17.93 3.69 -3.03
C THR A 174 -18.23 5.11 -2.58
N TYR A 175 -18.52 6.00 -3.53
CA TYR A 175 -19.10 7.30 -3.26
C TYR A 175 -20.59 7.33 -3.65
N PRO A 176 -21.47 7.86 -2.80
CA PRO A 176 -21.20 8.30 -1.42
C PRO A 176 -20.95 7.13 -0.46
N PRO A 177 -20.10 7.30 0.58
CA PRO A 177 -20.05 6.36 1.70
C PRO A 177 -21.40 6.25 2.39
N THR A 178 -21.73 5.07 2.86
CA THR A 178 -22.93 4.83 3.67
C THR A 178 -22.79 5.43 5.06
N THR A 179 -23.92 5.73 5.70
CA THR A 179 -23.94 6.22 7.09
C THR A 179 -23.29 5.23 8.06
N ALA A 180 -23.45 3.93 7.81
CA ALA A 180 -22.86 2.88 8.63
C ALA A 180 -21.33 2.85 8.51
N GLU A 181 -20.78 2.97 7.30
CA GLU A 181 -19.33 3.06 7.08
C GLU A 181 -18.72 4.28 7.77
N LEU A 182 -19.38 5.45 7.66
CA LEU A 182 -18.92 6.67 8.33
C LEU A 182 -19.06 6.59 9.85
N ALA A 183 -20.11 5.95 10.38
CA ALA A 183 -20.27 5.75 11.81
C ALA A 183 -19.15 4.85 12.37
N ASN A 184 -18.92 3.70 11.72
CA ASN A 184 -17.87 2.77 12.11
C ASN A 184 -16.49 3.44 12.09
N LEU A 185 -16.18 4.21 11.04
CA LEU A 185 -14.95 4.99 10.98
C LEU A 185 -14.88 6.01 12.12
N GLY A 186 -15.98 6.71 12.40
CA GLY A 186 -16.06 7.69 13.49
C GLY A 186 -15.74 7.08 14.86
N ASP A 187 -16.20 5.87 15.13
CA ASP A 187 -15.97 5.15 16.40
C ASP A 187 -14.48 4.82 16.62
N VAL A 188 -13.72 4.60 15.54
CA VAL A 188 -12.26 4.40 15.60
C VAL A 188 -11.56 5.66 16.13
N PHE A 189 -12.09 6.85 15.79
CA PHE A 189 -11.51 8.14 16.19
C PHE A 189 -12.10 8.71 17.49
N ALA A 190 -13.19 8.15 18.01
CA ALA A 190 -13.80 8.55 19.28
C ALA A 190 -12.98 8.15 20.53
N ARG A 191 -11.82 7.52 20.35
CA ARG A 191 -10.92 7.07 21.43
C ARG A 191 -10.21 8.23 22.14
N ALA A 192 -9.62 7.93 23.31
CA ALA A 192 -8.82 8.88 24.08
C ALA A 192 -7.69 9.51 23.24
N SER A 193 -7.31 10.73 23.60
CA SER A 193 -6.19 11.44 22.96
C SER A 193 -4.89 10.64 23.10
N THR A 194 -4.00 10.79 22.12
CA THR A 194 -2.69 10.15 22.05
C THR A 194 -1.61 11.18 21.76
N ASP A 195 -0.41 10.98 22.31
CA ASP A 195 0.75 11.86 22.08
C ASP A 195 1.52 11.48 20.80
N ARG A 196 1.33 10.25 20.32
CA ARG A 196 1.90 9.76 19.07
C ARG A 196 1.06 10.22 17.88
N PRO A 197 1.68 10.51 16.71
CA PRO A 197 0.93 10.87 15.52
C PRO A 197 0.11 9.69 15.00
N ILE A 198 -0.96 9.99 14.26
CA ILE A 198 -1.73 9.03 13.48
C ILE A 198 -1.36 9.17 12.00
N ALA A 199 -1.11 8.07 11.30
CA ALA A 199 -0.97 8.09 9.84
C ALA A 199 -2.29 7.67 9.18
N LEU A 200 -2.73 8.45 8.19
CA LEU A 200 -3.92 8.20 7.38
C LEU A 200 -3.49 8.02 5.93
N VAL A 201 -3.64 6.80 5.41
CA VAL A 201 -3.29 6.43 4.05
C VAL A 201 -4.57 6.13 3.28
N TYR A 202 -4.97 7.06 2.43
CA TYR A 202 -6.14 6.94 1.57
C TYR A 202 -5.78 6.26 0.25
N GLY A 203 -6.70 5.51 -0.33
CA GLY A 203 -6.60 5.12 -1.73
C GLY A 203 -7.95 4.72 -2.29
N HIS A 204 -8.31 5.35 -3.40
CA HIS A 204 -9.63 5.23 -3.98
C HIS A 204 -9.57 5.58 -5.46
N GLY A 205 -10.43 4.97 -6.28
CA GLY A 205 -10.67 5.45 -7.64
C GLY A 205 -11.41 4.45 -8.51
N HIS A 206 -10.98 3.18 -8.50
CA HIS A 206 -11.51 2.14 -9.40
C HIS A 206 -13.01 1.89 -9.21
N HIS A 207 -13.50 1.98 -7.98
CA HIS A 207 -14.91 1.74 -7.68
C HIS A 207 -15.84 2.93 -7.99
N ASN A 208 -15.28 4.09 -8.34
CA ASN A 208 -16.02 5.26 -8.83
C ASN A 208 -15.59 5.64 -10.26
N ASP A 209 -15.18 4.67 -11.07
CA ASP A 209 -14.80 4.87 -12.48
C ASP A 209 -13.75 5.98 -12.70
N LEU A 210 -12.82 6.15 -11.74
CA LEU A 210 -11.81 7.21 -11.74
C LEU A 210 -12.41 8.63 -11.85
N ASP A 211 -13.61 8.83 -11.31
CA ASP A 211 -14.21 10.15 -11.20
C ASP A 211 -13.53 10.94 -10.06
N ILE A 212 -12.86 12.03 -10.45
CA ILE A 212 -12.12 12.92 -9.54
C ILE A 212 -13.10 13.62 -8.57
N GLN A 213 -14.29 14.01 -9.02
CA GLN A 213 -15.27 14.71 -8.18
C GLN A 213 -15.89 13.75 -7.16
N ALA A 214 -16.26 12.54 -7.59
CA ALA A 214 -16.75 11.50 -6.69
C ALA A 214 -15.69 11.13 -5.64
N THR A 215 -14.43 10.95 -6.05
CA THR A 215 -13.33 10.64 -5.14
C THR A 215 -13.01 11.81 -4.20
N SER A 216 -13.07 13.05 -4.67
CA SER A 216 -12.94 14.25 -3.83
C SER A 216 -14.07 14.36 -2.79
N GLY A 217 -15.31 14.04 -3.18
CA GLY A 217 -16.47 13.99 -2.29
C GLY A 217 -16.34 12.89 -1.23
N TRP A 218 -15.85 11.72 -1.63
CA TRP A 218 -15.54 10.59 -0.74
C TRP A 218 -14.50 10.99 0.29
N LEU A 219 -13.37 11.56 -0.16
CA LEU A 219 -12.28 12.01 0.71
C LEU A 219 -12.75 13.09 1.67
N THR A 220 -13.58 14.04 1.19
CA THR A 220 -14.16 15.10 2.03
C THR A 220 -15.08 14.54 3.11
N SER A 221 -15.89 13.54 2.78
CA SER A 221 -16.79 12.89 3.75
C SER A 221 -16.00 12.18 4.85
N ILE A 222 -14.94 11.48 4.48
CA ILE A 222 -14.04 10.80 5.42
C ILE A 222 -13.28 11.80 6.30
N GLN A 223 -12.64 12.81 5.70
CA GLN A 223 -11.91 13.83 6.46
C GLN A 223 -12.80 14.56 7.46
N ARG A 224 -14.05 14.86 7.07
CA ARG A 224 -15.03 15.47 7.95
C ARG A 224 -15.35 14.56 9.14
N THR A 225 -15.71 13.30 8.88
CA THR A 225 -15.99 12.31 9.93
C THR A 225 -14.82 12.17 10.90
N ILE A 226 -13.59 12.07 10.40
CA ILE A 226 -12.38 11.96 11.24
C ILE A 226 -12.21 13.23 12.08
N SER A 227 -12.33 14.41 11.46
CA SER A 227 -12.08 15.68 12.16
C SER A 227 -13.15 16.01 13.21
N GLU A 228 -14.40 15.56 13.02
CA GLU A 228 -15.50 15.71 13.99
C GLU A 228 -15.32 14.82 15.24
N ARG A 229 -14.67 13.67 15.10
CA ARG A 229 -14.55 12.65 16.16
C ARG A 229 -13.18 12.63 16.84
N MET A 230 -12.14 13.04 16.14
CA MET A 230 -10.77 13.03 16.65
C MET A 230 -10.55 14.11 17.70
N SER A 231 -9.83 13.74 18.77
CA SER A 231 -9.44 14.66 19.83
C SER A 231 -8.62 15.83 19.28
N LYS A 232 -8.89 17.05 19.79
CA LYS A 232 -8.13 18.26 19.42
C LYS A 232 -6.66 18.10 19.79
N GLY A 233 -5.76 18.54 18.90
CA GLY A 233 -4.31 18.51 19.13
C GLY A 233 -3.60 17.22 18.71
N VAL A 234 -4.34 16.17 18.34
CA VAL A 234 -3.74 14.96 17.78
C VAL A 234 -3.11 15.27 16.43
N ARG A 235 -1.81 14.98 16.29
CA ARG A 235 -1.06 15.15 15.05
C ARG A 235 -1.44 14.05 14.06
N ARG A 236 -1.63 14.42 12.80
CA ARG A 236 -1.89 13.47 11.71
C ARG A 236 -0.97 13.70 10.52
N ALA A 237 -0.49 12.60 9.94
CA ALA A 237 0.12 12.57 8.61
C ALA A 237 -0.90 11.99 7.63
N GLN A 238 -1.02 12.55 6.42
CA GLN A 238 -2.03 12.15 5.44
C GLN A 238 -1.38 11.90 4.07
N LEU A 239 -1.63 10.72 3.51
CA LEU A 239 -1.19 10.31 2.18
C LEU A 239 -2.39 9.87 1.35
N PHE A 240 -2.44 10.26 0.08
CA PHE A 240 -3.33 9.67 -0.91
C PHE A 240 -2.52 8.86 -1.92
N VAL A 241 -2.77 7.56 -1.99
CA VAL A 241 -2.16 6.62 -2.92
C VAL A 241 -3.08 6.46 -4.13
N THR A 242 -2.60 6.85 -5.31
CA THR A 242 -3.40 6.73 -6.55
C THR A 242 -3.42 5.28 -7.04
N PRO A 243 -4.45 4.88 -7.80
CA PRO A 243 -4.49 3.58 -8.46
C PRO A 243 -3.28 3.33 -9.38
N GLY A 244 -2.91 2.07 -9.53
CA GLY A 244 -1.86 1.64 -10.45
C GLY A 244 -2.33 1.67 -11.91
N SER A 245 -1.38 1.48 -12.83
CA SER A 245 -1.62 1.23 -14.24
C SER A 245 -2.53 0.03 -14.51
N SER A 246 -3.16 0.01 -15.68
CA SER A 246 -3.93 -1.12 -16.21
C SER A 246 -3.04 -2.21 -16.81
N GLY A 247 -3.50 -3.46 -16.73
CA GLY A 247 -2.89 -4.64 -17.37
C GLY A 247 -3.61 -5.11 -18.63
N PRO A 248 -2.99 -6.02 -19.41
CA PRO A 248 -3.55 -6.51 -20.68
C PRO A 248 -4.80 -7.38 -20.52
N SER A 249 -5.02 -7.95 -19.33
CA SER A 249 -6.20 -8.78 -19.03
C SER A 249 -7.48 -7.98 -18.74
N MET A 250 -7.43 -6.64 -18.82
CA MET A 250 -8.59 -5.79 -18.57
C MET A 250 -9.69 -6.04 -19.60
N TYR A 251 -10.94 -6.18 -19.13
CA TYR A 251 -12.10 -6.33 -20.01
C TYR A 251 -12.28 -5.09 -20.92
N ASP A 252 -12.64 -5.30 -22.20
CA ASP A 252 -12.77 -4.22 -23.20
C ASP A 252 -13.64 -3.04 -22.74
N LEU A 253 -14.75 -3.33 -22.04
CA LEU A 253 -15.64 -2.29 -21.50
C LEU A 253 -14.98 -1.44 -20.41
N ASP A 254 -14.06 -2.03 -19.65
CA ASP A 254 -13.31 -1.35 -18.60
C ASP A 254 -12.15 -0.53 -19.17
N VAL A 255 -11.57 -0.90 -20.32
CA VAL A 255 -10.43 -0.17 -20.93
C VAL A 255 -10.75 1.31 -21.16
N LEU A 256 -11.99 1.64 -21.52
CA LEU A 256 -12.40 3.03 -21.74
C LEU A 256 -12.46 3.85 -20.44
N ARG A 257 -12.82 3.21 -19.32
CA ARG A 257 -12.98 3.88 -18.01
C ARG A 257 -11.71 3.84 -17.18
N HIS A 258 -10.94 2.76 -17.32
CA HIS A 258 -9.83 2.38 -16.44
C HIS A 258 -8.51 2.20 -17.19
N GLY A 259 -8.45 2.54 -18.47
CA GLY A 259 -7.20 2.47 -19.24
C GLY A 259 -6.18 3.53 -18.82
N HIS A 260 -4.96 3.38 -19.33
CA HIS A 260 -3.79 4.21 -19.01
C HIS A 260 -4.03 5.72 -19.04
N LYS A 261 -4.77 6.24 -20.03
CA LYS A 261 -5.07 7.68 -20.12
C LYS A 261 -5.94 8.14 -18.96
N ALA A 262 -6.99 7.39 -18.62
CA ALA A 262 -7.88 7.73 -17.51
C ALA A 262 -7.12 7.70 -16.18
N LEU A 263 -6.29 6.68 -15.96
CA LEU A 263 -5.44 6.56 -14.77
C LEU A 263 -4.44 7.71 -14.63
N SER A 264 -3.75 8.08 -15.70
CA SER A 264 -2.80 9.20 -15.69
C SER A 264 -3.48 10.55 -15.42
N LEU A 265 -4.65 10.78 -16.01
CA LEU A 265 -5.47 11.97 -15.74
C LEU A 265 -5.97 11.99 -14.29
N PHE A 266 -6.42 10.84 -13.78
CA PHE A 266 -6.88 10.70 -12.41
C PHE A 266 -5.76 10.97 -11.40
N GLU A 267 -4.57 10.40 -11.60
CA GLU A 267 -3.41 10.64 -10.73
C GLU A 267 -3.05 12.13 -10.67
N THR A 268 -2.99 12.79 -11.83
CA THR A 268 -2.70 14.24 -11.89
C THR A 268 -3.81 15.06 -11.22
N GLY A 269 -5.07 14.76 -11.51
CA GLY A 269 -6.22 15.49 -10.96
C GLY A 269 -6.38 15.31 -9.45
N MET A 270 -6.17 14.10 -8.93
CA MET A 270 -6.18 13.84 -7.50
C MET A 270 -4.99 14.51 -6.80
N ALA A 271 -3.83 14.62 -7.45
CA ALA A 271 -2.71 15.37 -6.88
C ALA A 271 -3.07 16.84 -6.62
N ASP A 272 -3.82 17.46 -7.53
CA ASP A 272 -4.30 18.84 -7.36
C ASP A 272 -5.37 18.96 -6.26
N VAL A 273 -6.31 18.01 -6.19
CA VAL A 273 -7.33 17.95 -5.12
C VAL A 273 -6.69 17.81 -3.74
N CYS A 274 -5.73 16.90 -3.61
CA CYS A 274 -5.05 16.60 -2.35
C CYS A 274 -4.15 17.76 -1.89
N ARG A 275 -3.47 18.44 -2.81
CA ARG A 275 -2.67 19.64 -2.48
C ARG A 275 -3.53 20.74 -1.84
N GLY A 276 -4.77 20.92 -2.32
CA GLY A 276 -5.73 21.86 -1.72
C GLY A 276 -6.25 21.46 -0.33
N LYS A 277 -5.93 20.25 0.15
CA LYS A 277 -6.40 19.67 1.41
C LYS A 277 -5.26 19.32 2.38
N ASP A 278 -4.02 19.72 2.07
CA ASP A 278 -2.82 19.38 2.84
C ASP A 278 -2.66 17.84 3.02
N ILE A 279 -2.78 17.13 1.90
CA ILE A 279 -2.60 15.68 1.81
C ILE A 279 -1.48 15.41 0.82
N ASP A 280 -0.46 14.67 1.25
CA ASP A 280 0.61 14.21 0.37
C ASP A 280 0.06 13.23 -0.65
N VAL A 281 0.67 13.12 -1.83
CA VAL A 281 0.21 12.23 -2.90
C VAL A 281 1.33 11.30 -3.31
N LEU A 282 1.04 10.01 -3.35
CA LEU A 282 1.91 8.97 -3.88
C LEU A 282 1.29 8.43 -5.17
N GLY A 283 1.90 8.80 -6.30
CA GLY A 283 1.56 8.25 -7.60
C GLY A 283 2.04 6.81 -7.72
N THR A 284 1.15 5.87 -8.07
CA THR A 284 1.56 4.47 -8.31
C THR A 284 1.43 4.04 -9.77
N TYR A 285 0.88 4.90 -10.64
CA TYR A 285 0.71 4.58 -12.05
C TYR A 285 2.03 4.16 -12.71
N ASN A 286 3.07 5.00 -12.65
CA ASN A 286 4.36 4.66 -13.25
C ASN A 286 5.06 3.49 -12.54
N ALA A 287 4.85 3.36 -11.23
CA ALA A 287 5.41 2.29 -10.41
C ALA A 287 4.83 0.91 -10.73
N THR A 288 3.72 0.82 -11.46
CA THR A 288 3.15 -0.46 -11.92
C THR A 288 3.12 -0.60 -13.44
N MET A 289 3.54 0.42 -14.19
CA MET A 289 3.73 0.28 -15.63
C MET A 289 4.74 -0.83 -15.93
N GLN A 290 4.44 -1.63 -16.95
CA GLN A 290 5.25 -2.79 -17.35
C GLN A 290 5.43 -3.84 -16.24
N THR A 291 4.39 -4.07 -15.45
CA THR A 291 4.36 -5.14 -14.45
C THR A 291 3.25 -6.14 -14.76
N THR A 292 3.37 -7.34 -14.20
CA THR A 292 2.30 -8.33 -14.20
C THR A 292 1.11 -7.83 -13.37
N ILE A 293 -0.05 -7.75 -14.03
CA ILE A 293 -1.33 -7.30 -13.47
C ILE A 293 -2.39 -8.29 -13.93
N HIS A 294 -2.75 -9.23 -13.05
CA HIS A 294 -3.41 -10.47 -13.43
C HIS A 294 -4.84 -10.28 -13.94
N ASP A 295 -5.63 -9.43 -13.29
CA ASP A 295 -7.02 -9.12 -13.66
C ASP A 295 -7.18 -7.79 -14.42
N GLY A 296 -6.05 -7.21 -14.82
CA GLY A 296 -6.00 -5.91 -15.49
C GLY A 296 -6.10 -4.68 -14.57
N LYS A 297 -6.39 -4.83 -13.26
CA LYS A 297 -6.51 -3.70 -12.31
C LYS A 297 -5.61 -3.82 -11.09
N HIS A 298 -5.45 -5.02 -10.53
CA HIS A 298 -4.69 -5.26 -9.31
C HIS A 298 -3.29 -5.78 -9.63
N SER A 299 -2.29 -5.12 -9.04
CA SER A 299 -0.90 -5.57 -9.10
C SER A 299 -0.72 -6.89 -8.39
N ASP A 300 0.28 -7.65 -8.83
CA ASP A 300 0.74 -8.87 -8.19
C ASP A 300 1.38 -8.62 -6.80
N ILE A 301 1.88 -9.68 -6.15
CA ILE A 301 2.57 -9.56 -4.85
C ILE A 301 3.75 -8.59 -4.92
N ARG A 302 4.52 -8.57 -6.02
CA ARG A 302 5.70 -7.73 -6.18
C ARG A 302 5.31 -6.26 -6.25
N GLY A 303 4.28 -5.94 -7.03
CA GLY A 303 3.76 -4.58 -7.15
C GLY A 303 3.17 -4.07 -5.83
N ASN A 304 2.50 -4.91 -5.05
CA ASN A 304 1.98 -4.49 -3.74
C ASN A 304 3.09 -4.37 -2.67
N LEU A 305 4.10 -5.23 -2.71
CA LEU A 305 5.32 -5.11 -1.89
C LEU A 305 6.08 -3.79 -2.19
N LEU A 306 6.15 -3.41 -3.47
CA LEU A 306 6.71 -2.12 -3.85
C LEU A 306 5.89 -0.96 -3.28
N LYS A 307 4.56 -0.98 -3.46
CA LYS A 307 3.67 0.10 -2.98
C LYS A 307 3.77 0.28 -1.47
N VAL A 308 3.78 -0.80 -0.69
CA VAL A 308 3.93 -0.67 0.76
C VAL A 308 5.31 -0.16 1.13
N MET A 309 6.38 -0.53 0.43
CA MET A 309 7.71 0.03 0.68
C MET A 309 7.76 1.54 0.38
N MET A 310 7.04 1.99 -0.65
CA MET A 310 6.88 3.43 -0.93
C MET A 310 6.12 4.15 0.18
N VAL A 311 5.06 3.54 0.74
CA VAL A 311 4.34 4.08 1.91
C VAL A 311 5.24 4.12 3.14
N LEU A 312 6.06 3.10 3.39
CA LEU A 312 7.03 3.07 4.49
C LEU A 312 8.11 4.16 4.36
N ASN A 313 8.48 4.56 3.14
CA ASN A 313 9.38 5.70 2.92
C ASN A 313 8.74 7.06 3.22
N TRP A 314 7.41 7.13 3.12
CA TRP A 314 6.64 8.33 3.47
C TRP A 314 6.41 8.45 5.00
N LEU A 315 6.27 7.32 5.70
CA LEU A 315 6.07 7.22 7.15
C LEU A 315 7.34 7.60 7.95
#